data_AF-A0A8T7MJI7-F1
#
_entry.id   AF-A0A8T7MJI7-F1
#
_cell.length_a   1.000
_cell.length_b   1.000
_cell.length_c   1.000
_cell.angle_alpha   90.00
_cell.angle_beta   90.00
_cell.angle_gamma   90.00
#
_symmetry.space_group_name_H-M   'P 1'
#
loop_
_entity.id
_entity.type
_entity.pdbx_description
1 polymer ?
#
loop_
_entity_poly.entity_id
_entity_poly.type
_entity_poly.pdbx_seq_one_letter_code
_entity_poly.pdbx_strand_id
1 'polypeptide(L)'
;MALHCEKGLLPFSCREPVVEQCIYCGKHFCVKHGHVEKASCNNIICSRNYKRDRAFKERELWEEERRRVGLERNASNLCGSPECINEVYVACGHCEVLFCPNHVSRCTFSFNTYSRRTTTRVQGDITLCEACKPHLKEYKRDHYE
;
A
#
# COMPACT_ATOMS: atom_id res chain seq x y z
N MET A 1 -33.97 5.49 21.93
CA MET A 1 -33.37 6.84 21.96
C MET A 1 -32.74 7.08 20.60
N ALA A 2 -33.06 8.19 19.93
CA ALA A 2 -32.46 8.50 18.62
C ALA A 2 -30.97 8.81 18.82
N LEU A 3 -30.11 8.21 17.99
CA LEU A 3 -28.70 8.58 17.97
C LEU A 3 -28.56 9.98 17.36
N HIS A 4 -27.78 10.84 18.01
CA HIS A 4 -27.52 12.21 17.56
C HIS A 4 -26.06 12.38 17.14
N CYS A 5 -25.82 13.31 16.23
CA CYS A 5 -24.48 13.60 15.75
C CYS A 5 -23.55 14.04 16.91
N GLU A 6 -22.39 13.40 17.02
CA GLU A 6 -21.43 13.64 18.11
C GLU A 6 -20.36 14.69 17.74
N LYS A 7 -20.68 15.57 16.78
CA LYS A 7 -19.79 16.62 16.28
C LYS A 7 -20.18 18.01 16.81
N GLY A 8 -19.18 18.72 17.33
CA GLY A 8 -19.30 20.02 18.00
C GLY A 8 -18.57 20.00 19.36
N LEU A 9 -18.02 21.14 19.77
CA LEU A 9 -17.58 21.35 21.17
C LEU A 9 -18.83 21.64 21.99
N LEU A 10 -18.96 21.02 23.17
CA LEU A 10 -20.04 21.40 24.10
C LEU A 10 -19.96 22.90 24.39
N PRO A 11 -21.08 23.64 24.38
CA PRO A 11 -22.48 23.17 24.31
C PRO A 11 -23.09 23.07 22.89
N PHE A 12 -22.34 23.32 21.82
CA PHE A 12 -22.83 23.39 20.43
C PHE A 12 -22.78 22.05 19.70
N SER A 13 -23.16 20.95 20.37
CA SER A 13 -23.24 19.63 19.74
C SER A 13 -24.36 19.61 18.70
N CYS A 14 -24.05 19.11 17.50
CA CYS A 14 -25.01 18.96 16.42
C CYS A 14 -26.14 17.98 16.83
N ARG A 15 -27.37 18.46 16.97
CA ARG A 15 -28.53 17.62 17.35
C ARG A 15 -29.22 16.92 16.17
N GLU A 16 -28.66 17.07 14.97
CA GLU A 16 -29.18 16.44 13.76
C GLU A 16 -29.17 14.91 13.87
N PRO A 17 -30.10 14.21 13.20
CA PRO A 17 -30.16 12.76 13.20
C PRO A 17 -28.87 12.16 12.64
N VAL A 18 -28.43 11.07 13.24
CA VAL A 18 -27.28 10.29 12.75
C VAL A 18 -27.63 9.63 11.44
N VAL A 19 -26.68 9.67 10.51
CA VAL A 19 -26.78 8.97 9.23
C VAL A 19 -25.81 7.82 9.16
N GLU A 20 -24.59 7.98 9.71
CA GLU A 20 -23.58 6.93 9.68
C GLU A 20 -22.54 7.11 10.81
N GLN A 21 -21.80 6.05 11.12
CA GLN A 21 -20.66 6.08 12.05
C GLN A 21 -19.33 6.23 11.29
N CYS A 22 -18.44 7.11 11.78
CA CYS A 22 -17.14 7.30 11.15
C CYS A 22 -16.19 6.14 11.47
N ILE A 23 -15.74 5.40 10.45
CA ILE A 23 -14.85 4.24 10.61
C ILE A 23 -13.50 4.56 11.28
N TYR A 24 -13.05 5.83 11.19
CA TYR A 24 -11.76 6.26 11.75
C TYR A 24 -11.79 6.67 13.22
N CYS A 25 -12.90 7.23 13.71
CA CYS A 25 -12.98 7.76 15.07
C CYS A 25 -14.13 7.18 15.89
N GLY A 26 -14.93 6.30 15.31
CA GLY A 26 -16.09 5.69 15.96
C GLY A 26 -17.24 6.66 16.27
N LYS A 27 -17.12 7.95 15.95
CA LYS A 27 -18.15 8.95 16.25
C LYS A 27 -19.25 8.94 15.19
N HIS A 28 -20.48 9.09 15.65
CA HIS A 28 -21.64 9.22 14.78
C HIS A 28 -21.73 10.63 14.17
N PHE A 29 -22.09 10.71 12.88
CA PHE A 29 -22.21 11.98 12.17
C PHE A 29 -23.53 12.09 11.38
N CYS A 30 -23.97 13.34 11.17
CA CYS A 30 -25.07 13.68 10.28
C CYS A 30 -24.56 14.09 8.88
N VAL A 31 -25.46 14.29 7.91
CA VAL A 31 -25.13 14.68 6.52
C VAL A 31 -24.21 15.90 6.42
N LYS A 32 -24.31 16.85 7.36
CA LYS A 32 -23.48 18.08 7.36
C LYS A 32 -22.05 17.84 7.88
N HIS A 33 -21.86 16.83 8.72
CA HIS A 33 -20.61 16.62 9.47
C HIS A 33 -19.81 15.38 9.02
N GLY A 34 -20.23 14.75 7.93
CA GLY A 34 -19.47 13.70 7.29
C GLY A 34 -20.01 13.34 5.92
N HIS A 35 -19.34 12.37 5.30
CA HIS A 35 -19.70 11.85 3.99
C HIS A 35 -20.05 10.38 4.13
N VAL A 36 -21.30 10.05 3.84
CA VAL A 36 -21.83 8.67 3.93
C VAL A 36 -21.08 7.73 2.99
N GLU A 37 -20.88 8.14 1.73
CA GLU A 37 -20.13 7.36 0.73
C GLU A 37 -18.68 7.04 1.14
N LYS A 38 -18.09 7.89 1.97
CA LYS A 38 -16.71 7.73 2.46
C LYS A 38 -16.65 7.07 3.84
N ALA A 39 -17.83 6.82 4.46
CA ALA A 39 -18.00 6.43 5.85
C ALA A 39 -17.10 7.24 6.82
N SER A 40 -16.89 8.52 6.54
CA SER A 40 -15.91 9.36 7.23
C SER A 40 -16.51 10.70 7.61
N CYS A 41 -16.27 11.11 8.85
CA CYS A 41 -16.60 12.46 9.31
C CYS A 41 -15.63 13.51 8.77
N ASN A 42 -16.02 14.78 8.81
CA ASN A 42 -15.25 15.93 8.29
C ASN A 42 -14.07 16.35 9.19
N ASN A 43 -13.70 15.55 10.20
CA ASN A 43 -12.50 15.84 10.99
C ASN A 43 -11.26 15.73 10.11
N ILE A 44 -10.36 16.70 10.20
CA ILE A 44 -9.09 16.76 9.46
C ILE A 44 -8.32 15.44 9.57
N ILE A 45 -8.26 14.85 10.78
CA ILE A 45 -7.55 13.59 11.01
C ILE A 45 -8.22 12.43 10.26
N CYS A 46 -9.55 12.29 10.37
CA CYS A 46 -10.31 11.23 9.72
C CYS A 46 -10.25 11.36 8.19
N SER A 47 -10.38 12.57 7.67
CA SER A 47 -10.24 12.86 6.24
C SER A 47 -8.84 12.57 5.72
N ARG A 48 -7.79 12.82 6.52
CA ARG A 48 -6.40 12.47 6.16
C ARG A 48 -6.20 10.96 6.14
N ASN A 49 -6.71 10.24 7.15
CA ASN A 49 -6.65 8.78 7.19
C ASN A 49 -7.40 8.17 6.00
N TYR A 50 -8.60 8.67 5.68
CA TYR A 50 -9.34 8.24 4.49
C TYR A 50 -8.55 8.40 3.19
N LYS A 51 -7.91 9.56 2.97
CA LYS A 51 -7.09 9.79 1.77
C LYS A 51 -5.91 8.82 1.70
N ARG A 52 -5.26 8.57 2.85
CA ARG A 52 -4.13 7.65 2.94
C ARG A 52 -4.56 6.22 2.66
N ASP A 53 -5.63 5.75 3.29
CA ASP A 53 -6.11 4.37 3.16
C ASP A 53 -6.65 4.12 1.75
N ARG A 54 -7.31 5.12 1.14
CA ARG A 54 -7.67 5.08 -0.29
C ARG A 54 -6.43 4.95 -1.19
N ALA A 55 -5.39 5.76 -0.94
CA ALA A 55 -4.16 5.70 -1.74
C ALA A 55 -3.43 4.35 -1.58
N PHE A 56 -3.46 3.74 -0.39
CA PHE A 56 -2.98 2.39 -0.16
C PHE A 56 -3.78 1.37 -0.97
N LYS A 57 -5.10 1.43 -0.91
CA LYS A 57 -5.97 0.52 -1.66
C LYS A 57 -5.82 0.66 -3.18
N GLU A 58 -5.71 1.88 -3.69
CA GLU A 58 -5.45 2.14 -5.11
C GLU A 58 -4.09 1.58 -5.56
N ARG A 59 -3.06 1.69 -4.71
CA ARG A 59 -1.74 1.09 -4.97
C ARG A 59 -1.83 -0.44 -4.99
N GLU A 60 -2.51 -1.04 -4.01
CA GLU A 60 -2.68 -2.48 -3.90
C GLU A 60 -3.37 -3.06 -5.13
N LEU A 61 -4.49 -2.44 -5.56
CA LEU A 61 -5.21 -2.83 -6.78
C LEU A 61 -4.33 -2.70 -8.03
N TRP A 62 -3.56 -1.61 -8.13
CA TRP A 62 -2.64 -1.43 -9.26
C TRP A 62 -1.55 -2.51 -9.27
N GLU A 63 -1.00 -2.86 -8.11
CA GLU A 63 0.02 -3.90 -7.99
C GLU A 63 -0.53 -5.29 -8.30
N GLU A 64 -1.73 -5.61 -7.81
CA GLU A 64 -2.43 -6.87 -8.09
C GLU A 64 -2.66 -7.02 -9.60
N GLU A 65 -3.20 -5.98 -10.25
CA GLU A 65 -3.46 -5.98 -11.69
C GLU A 65 -2.15 -6.11 -12.50
N ARG A 66 -1.11 -5.34 -12.13
CA ARG A 66 0.20 -5.44 -12.76
C ARG A 66 0.78 -6.85 -12.64
N ARG A 67 0.66 -7.47 -11.45
CA ARG A 67 1.14 -8.84 -11.22
C ARG A 67 0.35 -9.84 -12.06
N ARG A 68 -0.97 -9.71 -12.10
CA ARG A 68 -1.87 -10.55 -12.92
C ARG A 68 -1.48 -10.51 -14.39
N VAL A 69 -1.40 -9.32 -14.98
CA VAL A 69 -0.99 -9.13 -16.39
C VAL A 69 0.41 -9.70 -16.63
N GLY A 70 1.34 -9.47 -15.70
CA GLY A 70 2.69 -10.03 -15.80
C GLY A 70 2.71 -11.56 -15.82
N LEU A 71 1.92 -12.22 -14.97
CA LEU A 71 1.82 -13.68 -14.91
C LEU A 71 1.15 -14.27 -16.17
N GLU A 72 0.10 -13.63 -16.68
CA GLU A 72 -0.55 -14.02 -17.94
C GLU A 72 0.45 -14.00 -19.12
N ARG A 73 1.31 -12.98 -19.17
CA ARG A 73 2.38 -12.88 -20.18
C ARG A 73 3.46 -13.93 -20.00
N ASN A 74 3.87 -14.20 -18.76
CA ASN A 74 4.87 -15.22 -18.46
C ASN A 74 4.41 -16.62 -18.91
N ALA A 75 3.10 -16.91 -18.85
CA ALA A 75 2.54 -18.17 -19.35
C ALA A 75 2.76 -18.33 -20.87
N SER A 76 2.98 -17.23 -21.59
CA SER A 76 3.32 -17.20 -23.03
C SER A 76 4.83 -17.03 -23.27
N ASN A 77 5.67 -17.24 -22.24
CA ASN A 77 7.12 -17.03 -22.27
C ASN A 77 7.55 -15.59 -22.58
N LEU A 78 6.66 -14.60 -22.41
CA LEU A 78 6.93 -13.18 -22.65
C LEU A 78 7.23 -12.44 -21.35
N CYS A 79 8.10 -11.44 -21.44
CA CYS A 79 8.40 -10.53 -20.35
C CYS A 79 7.12 -9.94 -19.72
N GLY A 80 7.04 -9.96 -18.38
CA GLY A 80 5.91 -9.41 -17.64
C GLY A 80 5.74 -7.89 -17.73
N SER A 81 6.65 -7.16 -18.38
CA SER A 81 6.46 -5.75 -18.70
C SER A 81 5.41 -5.60 -19.82
N PRO A 82 4.43 -4.70 -19.68
CA PRO A 82 3.49 -4.40 -20.75
C PRO A 82 4.25 -4.05 -22.04
N GLU A 83 3.74 -4.52 -23.18
CA GLU A 83 4.29 -4.21 -24.52
C GLU A 83 5.69 -4.76 -24.82
N CYS A 84 6.37 -5.42 -23.87
CA CYS A 84 7.68 -6.01 -24.13
C CYS A 84 7.56 -7.37 -24.82
N ILE A 85 8.10 -7.49 -26.04
CA ILE A 85 8.07 -8.73 -26.84
C ILE A 85 9.21 -9.71 -26.52
N ASN A 86 10.13 -9.34 -25.62
CA ASN A 86 11.27 -10.18 -25.31
C ASN A 86 10.86 -11.38 -24.44
N GLU A 87 11.62 -12.47 -24.56
CA GLU A 87 11.43 -13.65 -23.74
C GLU A 87 11.77 -13.40 -22.26
N VAL A 88 11.16 -14.19 -21.39
CA VAL A 88 11.46 -14.18 -19.95
C VAL A 88 12.88 -14.68 -19.66
N TYR A 89 13.51 -14.12 -18.62
CA TYR A 89 14.85 -14.52 -18.20
C TYR A 89 14.95 -14.78 -16.70
N VAL A 90 14.48 -13.84 -15.86
CA VAL A 90 14.65 -13.92 -14.40
C VAL A 90 13.42 -13.42 -13.65
N ALA A 91 13.15 -14.02 -12.50
CA ALA A 91 12.07 -13.62 -11.61
C ALA A 91 12.46 -12.38 -10.79
N CYS A 92 11.50 -11.46 -10.63
CA CYS A 92 11.60 -10.41 -9.63
C CYS A 92 11.46 -11.02 -8.23
N GLY A 93 12.43 -10.78 -7.35
CA GLY A 93 12.42 -11.29 -5.97
C GLY A 93 11.34 -10.69 -5.06
N HIS A 94 10.53 -9.74 -5.57
CA HIS A 94 9.42 -9.16 -4.82
C HIS A 94 8.04 -9.60 -5.34
N CYS A 95 7.75 -9.39 -6.63
CA CYS A 95 6.45 -9.73 -7.21
C CYS A 95 6.41 -11.11 -7.89
N GLU A 96 7.55 -11.81 -7.96
CA GLU A 96 7.73 -13.16 -8.54
C GLU A 96 7.41 -13.28 -10.03
N VAL A 97 7.05 -12.18 -10.69
CA VAL A 97 6.87 -12.10 -12.14
C VAL A 97 8.24 -12.21 -12.83
N LEU A 98 8.30 -12.96 -13.92
CA LEU A 98 9.45 -13.09 -14.79
C LEU A 98 9.56 -11.91 -15.77
N PHE A 99 10.79 -11.48 -16.03
CA PHE A 99 11.09 -10.36 -16.91
C PHE A 99 12.35 -10.64 -17.73
N CYS A 100 12.50 -9.92 -18.84
CA CYS A 100 13.71 -9.95 -19.64
C CYS A 100 14.85 -9.12 -18.99
N PRO A 101 16.12 -9.29 -19.41
CA PRO A 101 17.26 -8.59 -18.81
C PRO A 101 17.16 -7.07 -18.80
N ASN A 102 16.38 -6.48 -19.71
CA ASN A 102 16.19 -5.02 -19.79
C ASN A 102 15.24 -4.48 -18.72
N HIS A 103 14.28 -5.27 -18.25
CA HIS A 103 13.25 -4.83 -17.30
C HIS A 103 13.51 -5.27 -15.86
N VAL A 104 14.71 -5.78 -15.60
CA VAL A 104 15.18 -6.19 -14.28
C VAL A 104 16.52 -5.53 -13.99
N SER A 105 16.81 -5.33 -12.72
CA SER A 105 18.17 -5.01 -12.31
C SER A 105 18.48 -5.71 -11.01
N ARG A 106 19.75 -6.12 -10.88
CA ARG A 106 20.29 -6.62 -9.62
C ARG A 106 20.53 -5.42 -8.70
N CYS A 107 19.85 -5.41 -7.57
CA CYS A 107 19.94 -4.39 -6.55
C CYS A 107 20.72 -4.95 -5.36
N THR A 108 21.69 -4.20 -4.87
CA THR A 108 22.41 -4.53 -3.64
C THR A 108 21.81 -3.76 -2.48
N PHE A 109 21.74 -4.41 -1.34
CA PHE A 109 21.21 -3.81 -0.13
C PHE A 109 22.05 -4.23 1.08
N SER A 110 22.05 -3.40 2.12
CA SER A 110 22.71 -3.73 3.38
C SER A 110 21.87 -3.28 4.56
N PHE A 111 21.97 -4.06 5.63
CA PHE A 111 21.33 -3.82 6.92
C PHE A 111 22.30 -4.19 8.05
N ASN A 112 22.06 -3.61 9.22
CA ASN A 112 22.84 -3.92 10.41
C ASN A 112 22.10 -4.97 11.22
N THR A 113 22.79 -6.03 11.59
CA THR A 113 22.32 -6.99 12.58
C THR A 113 22.93 -6.62 13.93
N TYR A 114 22.09 -6.61 14.97
CA TYR A 114 22.52 -6.28 16.32
C TYR A 114 22.53 -7.55 17.16
N SER A 115 23.73 -7.99 17.56
CA SER A 115 23.88 -9.00 18.60
C SER A 115 24.15 -8.30 19.94
N ARG A 116 24.02 -9.01 21.07
CA ARG A 116 24.33 -8.47 22.40
C ARG A 116 25.76 -7.92 22.56
N ARG A 117 26.68 -8.23 21.62
CA ARG A 117 28.11 -7.87 21.73
C ARG A 117 28.68 -7.16 20.50
N THR A 118 28.02 -7.22 19.35
CA THR A 118 28.54 -6.68 18.09
C THR A 118 27.44 -6.21 17.15
N THR A 119 27.74 -5.18 16.37
CA THR A 119 26.94 -4.76 15.21
C THR A 119 27.63 -5.26 13.95
N THR A 120 26.96 -6.12 13.17
CA THR A 120 27.51 -6.66 11.93
C THR A 120 26.70 -6.18 10.75
N ARG A 121 27.35 -5.55 9.77
CA ARG A 121 26.70 -5.11 8.52
C ARG A 121 26.62 -6.29 7.55
N VAL A 122 25.40 -6.71 7.25
CA VAL A 122 25.12 -7.76 6.26
C VAL A 122 24.84 -7.08 4.92
N GLN A 123 25.42 -7.64 3.85
CA GLN A 123 25.12 -7.27 2.48
C GLN A 123 24.34 -8.40 1.81
N GLY A 124 23.31 -8.05 1.06
CA GLY A 124 22.53 -8.96 0.23
C GLY A 124 22.30 -8.38 -1.15
N ASP A 125 21.91 -9.23 -2.07
CA ASP A 125 21.52 -8.85 -3.41
C ASP A 125 20.15 -9.46 -3.77
N ILE A 126 19.39 -8.71 -4.56
CA ILE A 126 18.05 -9.12 -5.02
C ILE A 126 17.83 -8.58 -6.42
N THR A 127 17.20 -9.38 -7.28
CA THR A 127 16.80 -8.92 -8.61
C THR A 127 15.40 -8.33 -8.54
N LEU A 128 15.23 -7.08 -8.95
CA LEU A 128 13.95 -6.38 -8.92
C LEU A 128 13.58 -5.85 -10.30
N CYS A 129 12.29 -5.92 -10.63
CA CYS A 129 11.74 -5.23 -11.79
C CYS A 129 11.64 -3.72 -11.54
N GLU A 130 11.52 -2.93 -12.60
CA GLU A 130 11.49 -1.46 -12.52
C GLU A 130 10.43 -0.91 -11.55
N ALA A 131 9.26 -1.54 -11.48
CA ALA A 131 8.20 -1.16 -10.55
C ALA A 131 8.54 -1.46 -9.08
N CYS A 132 9.28 -2.54 -8.80
CA CYS A 132 9.62 -2.96 -7.43
C CYS A 132 10.93 -2.32 -6.92
N LYS A 133 11.81 -1.84 -7.81
CA LYS A 133 13.09 -1.18 -7.44
C LYS A 133 12.92 -0.05 -6.41
N PRO A 134 11.92 0.86 -6.51
CA PRO A 134 11.72 1.92 -5.52
C PRO A 134 11.43 1.41 -4.10
N HIS A 135 10.87 0.21 -3.98
CA HIS A 135 10.46 -0.42 -2.72
C HIS A 135 11.58 -1.26 -2.07
N LEU A 136 12.81 -1.25 -2.60
CA LEU A 136 13.96 -1.98 -2.05
C LEU A 136 14.18 -1.73 -0.55
N LYS A 137 13.90 -0.51 -0.06
CA LYS A 137 14.05 -0.16 1.36
C LYS A 137 12.98 -0.77 2.26
N GLU A 138 11.80 -1.05 1.72
CA GLU A 138 10.69 -1.68 2.45
C GLU A 138 11.01 -3.17 2.64
N TYR A 139 11.50 -3.84 1.59
CA TYR A 139 11.89 -5.26 1.62
C TYR A 139 12.99 -5.61 2.62
N LYS A 140 13.91 -4.67 2.90
CA LYS A 140 14.94 -4.86 3.94
C LYS A 140 14.37 -5.24 5.30
N ARG A 141 13.13 -4.84 5.60
CA ARG A 141 12.49 -5.01 6.90
C ARG A 141 11.86 -6.40 7.05
N ASP A 142 11.21 -6.90 6.00
CA ASP A 142 10.37 -8.10 6.12
C ASP A 142 11.15 -9.43 6.02
N HIS A 143 12.36 -9.43 5.43
CA HIS A 143 13.14 -10.66 5.23
C HIS A 143 14.26 -10.91 6.26
N TYR A 144 14.61 -9.92 7.07
CA TYR A 144 15.81 -9.98 7.91
C TYR A 144 15.68 -9.35 9.31
N GLU A 145 14.50 -8.83 9.68
CA GLU A 145 14.12 -8.52 11.08
C GLU A 145 13.13 -9.58 11.59
#